data_AF-A0A0S6XJZ6-F1
#
_entry.id   AF-A0A0S6XJZ6-F1
#
_cell.length_a   1.000
_cell.length_b   1.000
_cell.length_c   1.000
_cell.angle_alpha   90.00
_cell.angle_beta   90.00
_cell.angle_gamma   90.00
#
_symmetry.space_group_name_H-M   'P 1'
#
loop_
_entity.id
_entity.type
_entity.pdbx_description
1 polymer ?
#
loop_
_entity_poly.entity_id
_entity_poly.type
_entity_poly.pdbx_seq_one_letter_code
_entity_poly.pdbx_strand_id
1 'polypeptide(L)'
;MRHEFRVSGPDEFGSYTKFCCDRLGGRKLILPMCSANQEARAITLVWLENHDVEHHHGVLINPFDCSEDALFIPLELFEDFGRDHHLGSQRQGGRVQFIQSHSQVISVAVTVEFLEKHAQHFLDSLEYFYSLKTILLIVEAPPALQPLQREASIKLWRYEDLDAGYFLWSPNKSRFELLNAKHSEYYEYYERVGEVLAQFDEPFLRRGFPPETEFRLVLVSEIL
;
A
#
# COMPACT_ATOMS: atom_id res chain seq x y z
N MET A 1 4.41 1.82 37.60
CA MET A 1 3.29 2.78 37.44
C MET A 1 2.77 2.58 36.03
N ARG A 2 1.66 1.85 35.87
CA ARG A 2 1.09 1.41 34.58
C ARG A 2 -0.01 2.39 34.21
N HIS A 3 0.04 2.96 33.01
CA HIS A 3 -1.06 3.74 32.46
C HIS A 3 -1.92 2.84 31.56
N GLU A 4 -3.17 2.68 31.98
CA GLU A 4 -4.27 2.09 31.22
C GLU A 4 -4.70 3.07 30.13
N PHE A 5 -4.88 2.58 28.91
CA PHE A 5 -5.61 3.31 27.86
C PHE A 5 -7.07 2.90 27.92
N ARG A 6 -7.93 3.90 28.19
CA ARG A 6 -9.40 3.78 28.16
C ARG A 6 -9.86 3.52 26.73
N VAL A 7 -10.64 2.45 26.55
CA VAL A 7 -11.44 2.19 25.36
C VAL A 7 -12.71 3.03 25.46
N SER A 8 -12.95 3.89 24.47
CA SER A 8 -14.21 4.63 24.30
C SER A 8 -15.37 3.66 24.06
N GLY A 9 -16.53 3.97 24.65
CA GLY A 9 -17.72 3.14 24.66
C GLY A 9 -18.38 2.89 23.30
N PRO A 10 -19.44 2.07 23.27
CA PRO A 10 -19.98 1.50 22.04
C PRO A 10 -20.88 2.51 21.32
N ASP A 11 -20.48 2.92 20.12
CA ASP A 11 -21.43 3.43 19.13
C ASP A 11 -22.16 2.23 18.53
N GLU A 12 -23.45 2.14 18.84
CA GLU A 12 -24.38 1.19 18.24
C GLU A 12 -24.59 1.53 16.75
N PHE A 13 -24.57 0.49 15.90
CA PHE A 13 -24.87 0.47 14.46
C PHE A 13 -23.77 0.91 13.49
N GLY A 14 -22.84 -0.02 13.22
CA GLY A 14 -21.97 0.00 12.03
C GLY A 14 -20.57 -0.47 12.36
N SER A 15 -20.34 -1.79 12.42
CA SER A 15 -18.98 -2.33 12.55
C SER A 15 -18.22 -2.12 11.24
N TYR A 16 -17.67 -0.92 11.05
CA TYR A 16 -16.70 -0.64 9.98
C TYR A 16 -15.30 -0.83 10.57
N THR A 17 -14.53 -1.79 10.06
CA THR A 17 -13.10 -1.87 10.36
C THR A 17 -12.43 -0.76 9.56
N LYS A 18 -12.14 0.37 10.20
CA LYS A 18 -11.37 1.44 9.58
C LYS A 18 -9.94 0.94 9.37
N PHE A 19 -9.45 1.01 8.14
CA PHE A 19 -8.04 0.75 7.85
C PHE A 19 -7.19 1.80 8.57
N CYS A 20 -6.34 1.36 9.49
CA CYS A 20 -5.54 2.21 10.37
C CYS A 20 -4.20 2.56 9.71
N CYS A 21 -4.21 3.50 8.75
CA CYS A 21 -2.99 4.00 8.09
C CYS A 21 -1.96 4.54 9.10
N ASP A 22 -2.39 5.01 10.27
CA ASP A 22 -1.56 5.48 11.39
C ASP A 22 -0.57 4.42 11.93
N ARG A 23 -0.76 3.15 11.59
CA ARG A 23 0.09 2.04 12.01
C ARG A 23 1.10 1.58 10.96
N LEU A 24 1.05 2.12 9.74
CA LEU A 24 1.88 1.69 8.60
C LEU A 24 3.18 2.48 8.43
N GLY A 25 3.37 3.57 9.20
CA GLY A 25 4.58 4.39 9.20
C GLY A 25 5.07 4.62 10.63
N GLY A 26 6.35 4.39 10.90
CA GLY A 26 6.88 4.62 12.24
C GLY A 26 8.34 4.24 12.47
N ARG A 27 9.28 4.86 11.74
CA ARG A 27 10.60 5.06 12.36
C ARG A 27 10.39 6.00 13.52
N LYS A 28 10.57 5.51 14.75
CA LYS A 28 10.72 6.40 15.91
C LYS A 28 12.11 7.01 15.85
N LEU A 29 12.26 8.14 15.16
CA LEU A 29 13.49 8.92 15.23
C LEU A 29 13.51 9.62 16.58
N ILE A 30 14.14 8.98 17.59
CA ILE A 30 14.44 9.64 18.86
C ILE A 30 15.52 10.67 18.55
N LEU A 31 15.12 11.91 18.33
CA LEU A 31 16.05 13.03 18.35
C LEU A 31 16.27 13.37 19.82
N PRO A 32 17.46 13.14 20.40
CA PRO A 32 17.79 13.71 21.69
C PRO A 32 17.82 15.23 21.52
N MET A 33 16.68 15.87 21.75
CA MET A 33 16.50 17.34 21.69
C MET A 33 17.36 18.07 22.74
N CYS A 34 18.05 17.32 23.61
CA CYS A 34 19.10 17.81 24.51
C CYS A 34 20.45 18.06 23.81
N SER A 35 20.63 17.65 22.55
CA SER A 35 21.90 17.74 21.80
C SER A 35 21.93 18.84 20.73
N ALA A 36 20.79 19.50 20.45
CA ALA A 36 20.71 20.62 19.49
C ALA A 36 20.65 21.95 20.24
N ASN A 37 21.37 22.97 19.77
CA ASN A 37 21.24 24.33 20.30
C ASN A 37 19.82 24.89 20.01
N GLN A 38 19.41 25.93 20.74
CA GLN A 38 18.05 26.47 20.69
C GLN A 38 17.63 26.95 19.29
N GLU A 39 18.58 27.44 18.49
CA GLU A 39 18.35 27.90 17.11
C GLU A 39 18.16 26.75 16.14
N ALA A 40 19.01 25.72 16.18
CA ALA A 40 18.85 24.51 15.38
C ALA A 40 17.53 23.82 15.70
N ARG A 41 17.14 23.79 16.99
CA ARG A 41 15.83 23.27 17.41
C ARG A 41 14.67 24.05 16.79
N ALA A 42 14.72 25.37 16.80
CA ALA A 42 13.66 26.20 16.21
C ALA A 42 13.56 25.97 14.69
N ILE A 43 14.69 25.90 13.99
CA ILE A 43 14.75 25.62 12.55
C ILE A 43 14.20 24.22 12.25
N THR A 44 14.58 23.21 13.04
CA THR A 44 14.08 21.85 12.87
C THR A 44 12.57 21.77 13.12
N LEU A 45 12.03 22.40 14.17
CA LEU A 45 10.58 22.41 14.42
C LEU A 45 9.80 23.07 13.29
N VAL A 46 10.28 24.21 12.78
CA VAL A 46 9.67 24.88 11.62
C VAL A 46 9.75 24.01 10.36
N TRP A 47 10.88 23.33 10.14
CA TRP A 47 11.00 22.38 9.03
C TRP A 47 10.00 21.22 9.15
N LEU A 48 9.84 20.65 10.34
CA LEU A 48 8.90 19.56 10.60
C LEU A 48 7.45 19.98 10.39
N GLU A 49 7.06 21.16 10.89
CA GLU A 49 5.74 21.75 10.66
C GLU A 49 5.45 21.97 9.17
N ASN A 50 6.49 22.33 8.39
CA ASN A 50 6.34 22.55 6.95
C ASN A 50 6.29 21.25 6.12
N HIS A 51 6.55 20.08 6.71
CA HIS A 51 6.61 18.79 6.01
C HIS A 51 5.67 17.73 6.63
N ASP A 52 4.65 18.17 7.39
CA ASP A 52 3.64 17.31 8.04
C ASP A 52 4.21 16.15 8.89
N VAL A 53 5.38 16.36 9.50
CA VAL A 53 6.01 15.37 10.38
C VAL A 53 5.54 15.59 11.82
N GLU A 54 4.83 14.60 12.38
CA GLU A 54 4.36 14.68 13.76
C GLU A 54 5.52 14.51 14.76
N HIS A 55 5.58 15.41 15.74
CA HIS A 55 6.56 15.37 16.83
C HIS A 55 5.88 15.07 18.17
N HIS A 56 6.04 13.84 18.67
CA HIS A 56 5.57 13.42 19.98
C HIS A 56 6.76 13.06 20.89
N HIS A 57 6.96 13.82 21.97
CA HIS A 57 7.98 13.53 22.99
C HIS A 57 9.43 13.33 22.47
N GLY A 58 9.86 14.06 21.43
CA GLY A 58 11.21 13.90 20.85
C GLY A 58 11.31 12.80 19.80
N VAL A 59 10.17 12.26 19.37
CA VAL A 59 10.06 11.25 18.32
C VAL A 59 9.40 11.86 17.10
N LEU A 60 10.08 11.78 15.95
CA LEU A 60 9.49 12.12 14.65
C LEU A 60 8.78 10.89 14.08
N ILE A 61 7.53 11.06 13.65
CA ILE A 61 6.75 10.05 12.95
C ILE A 61 6.37 10.63 11.59
N ASN A 62 6.76 9.95 10.50
CA ASN A 62 6.20 10.25 9.18
C ASN A 62 4.91 9.43 9.05
N PRO A 63 3.72 10.03 9.14
CA PRO A 63 2.47 9.30 9.00
C PRO A 63 2.34 8.77 7.57
N PHE A 64 1.71 7.61 7.41
CA PHE A 64 1.36 7.09 6.08
C PHE A 64 0.20 7.91 5.53
N ASP A 65 0.42 8.62 4.43
CA ASP A 65 -0.61 9.36 3.72
C ASP A 65 -1.28 8.44 2.70
N CYS A 66 -2.50 7.99 2.98
CA CYS A 66 -3.19 7.05 2.07
C CYS A 66 -3.51 7.65 0.68
N SER A 67 -3.33 8.96 0.48
CA SER A 67 -3.51 9.66 -0.80
C SER A 67 -2.24 9.87 -1.62
N GLU A 68 -1.05 9.68 -1.03
CA GLU A 68 0.24 9.87 -1.73
C GLU A 68 1.14 8.64 -1.58
N ASP A 69 1.08 7.95 -0.44
CA ASP A 69 1.88 6.76 -0.18
C ASP A 69 1.25 5.50 -0.78
N ALA A 70 2.13 4.55 -1.10
CA ALA A 70 1.75 3.25 -1.62
C ALA A 70 1.94 2.14 -0.59
N LEU A 71 0.92 1.28 -0.44
CA LEU A 71 0.99 0.10 0.41
C LEU A 71 1.75 -1.01 -0.32
N PHE A 72 2.99 -1.30 0.08
CA PHE A 72 3.74 -2.42 -0.46
C PHE A 72 3.33 -3.75 0.19
N ILE A 73 3.03 -4.76 -0.62
CA ILE A 73 2.70 -6.12 -0.18
C ILE A 73 3.85 -7.05 -0.60
N PRO A 74 4.67 -7.53 0.35
CA PRO A 74 5.74 -8.47 0.05
C PRO A 74 5.21 -9.83 -0.43
N LEU A 75 5.92 -10.44 -1.38
CA LEU A 75 5.59 -11.75 -1.94
C LEU A 75 5.40 -12.82 -0.85
N GLU A 76 6.30 -12.86 0.13
CA GLU A 76 6.31 -13.88 1.16
C GLU A 76 5.21 -13.71 2.21
N LEU A 77 4.60 -12.51 2.28
CA LEU A 77 3.61 -12.15 3.30
C LEU A 77 2.18 -12.06 2.75
N PHE A 78 1.98 -12.34 1.46
CA PHE A 78 0.66 -12.20 0.82
C PHE A 78 -0.42 -13.07 1.47
N GLU A 79 -0.11 -14.33 1.78
CA GLU A 79 -1.06 -15.26 2.41
C GLU A 79 -1.46 -14.81 3.83
N ASP A 80 -0.53 -14.21 4.57
CA ASP A 80 -0.83 -13.66 5.90
C ASP A 80 -1.61 -12.35 5.78
N PHE A 81 -1.30 -11.51 4.78
CA PHE A 81 -2.05 -10.30 4.45
C PHE A 81 -3.54 -10.62 4.18
N GLY A 82 -3.82 -11.64 3.35
CA GLY A 82 -5.19 -12.07 3.06
C GLY A 82 -5.94 -12.65 4.27
N ARG A 83 -5.23 -13.29 5.21
CA ARG A 83 -5.85 -13.91 6.41
C ARG A 83 -6.48 -12.88 7.34
N ASP A 84 -5.85 -11.71 7.47
CA ASP A 84 -6.34 -10.63 8.35
C ASP A 84 -7.65 -10.01 7.83
N HIS A 85 -7.86 -9.98 6.52
CA HIS A 85 -9.12 -9.52 5.92
C HIS A 85 -10.29 -10.47 6.19
N HIS A 86 -10.05 -11.78 6.22
CA HIS A 86 -11.09 -12.77 6.51
C HIS A 86 -11.46 -12.85 8.00
N LEU A 87 -10.59 -12.42 8.92
CA LEU A 87 -10.88 -12.40 10.35
C LEU A 87 -11.94 -11.33 10.74
N GLY A 88 -12.16 -10.32 9.89
CA GLY A 88 -13.24 -9.34 10.04
C GLY A 88 -14.64 -9.91 9.77
N SER A 89 -14.75 -11.10 9.19
CA SER A 89 -16.01 -11.85 9.07
C SER A 89 -16.39 -12.49 10.43
N GLN A 90 -16.77 -11.68 11.42
CA GLN A 90 -17.45 -12.23 12.59
C GLN A 90 -18.85 -12.70 12.17
N ARG A 91 -19.07 -14.02 12.23
CA ARG A 91 -20.41 -14.61 12.15
C ARG A 91 -21.21 -14.25 13.41
N GLN A 92 -21.81 -13.07 13.45
CA GLN A 92 -22.91 -12.82 14.39
C GLN A 92 -24.22 -13.34 13.78
N GLY A 93 -24.80 -14.38 14.40
CA GLY A 93 -26.17 -14.83 14.08
C GLY A 93 -26.35 -15.55 12.75
N GLY A 94 -25.29 -16.13 12.15
CA GLY A 94 -25.41 -16.94 10.93
C GLY A 94 -25.54 -16.14 9.62
N ARG A 95 -25.46 -14.81 9.68
CA ARG A 95 -25.27 -13.96 8.49
C ARG A 95 -23.80 -13.57 8.40
N VAL A 96 -23.17 -13.87 7.27
CA VAL A 96 -21.83 -13.35 6.95
C VAL A 96 -22.05 -11.89 6.57
N GLN A 97 -21.68 -10.99 7.48
CA GLN A 97 -21.64 -9.56 7.18
C GLN A 97 -20.19 -9.27 6.79
N PHE A 98 -19.97 -9.03 5.50
CA PHE A 98 -18.69 -8.54 5.02
C PHE A 98 -18.53 -7.13 5.56
N ILE A 99 -17.65 -6.96 6.55
CA ILE A 99 -17.25 -5.63 6.97
C ILE A 99 -16.39 -5.08 5.84
N GLN A 100 -16.98 -4.21 5.01
CA GLN A 100 -16.23 -3.49 4.01
C GLN A 100 -15.22 -2.59 4.74
N SER A 101 -13.94 -2.93 4.64
CA SER A 101 -12.88 -2.01 5.02
C SER A 101 -12.89 -0.87 4.02
N HIS A 102 -13.32 0.33 4.44
CA HIS A 102 -13.18 1.54 3.64
C HIS A 102 -11.72 1.99 3.65
N SER A 103 -10.86 1.24 2.96
CA SER A 103 -9.48 1.65 2.77
C SER A 103 -9.45 2.89 1.88
N GLN A 104 -8.79 3.93 2.38
CA GLN A 104 -8.54 5.18 1.65
C GLN A 104 -7.25 5.08 0.82
N VAL A 105 -6.55 3.94 0.87
CA VAL A 105 -5.34 3.70 0.09
C VAL A 105 -5.65 3.77 -1.39
N ILE A 106 -5.01 4.72 -2.09
CA ILE A 106 -5.18 4.89 -3.54
C ILE A 106 -4.18 4.05 -4.35
N SER A 107 -3.05 3.67 -3.74
CA SER A 107 -1.93 3.01 -4.40
C SER A 107 -1.48 1.77 -3.63
N VAL A 108 -1.41 0.64 -4.32
CA VAL A 108 -0.83 -0.61 -3.79
C VAL A 108 0.39 -0.95 -4.64
N ALA A 109 1.48 -1.37 -3.99
CA ALA A 109 2.70 -1.76 -4.67
C ALA A 109 2.98 -3.26 -4.47
N VAL A 110 3.34 -3.94 -5.55
CA VAL A 110 3.75 -5.36 -5.58
C VAL A 110 4.89 -5.51 -6.59
N THR A 111 5.68 -6.58 -6.51
CA THR A 111 6.68 -6.84 -7.55
C THR A 111 6.06 -7.52 -8.78
N VAL A 112 6.76 -7.51 -9.91
CA VAL A 112 6.29 -8.25 -11.10
C VAL A 112 6.21 -9.75 -10.80
N GLU A 113 7.17 -10.31 -10.07
CA GLU A 113 7.19 -11.73 -9.66
C GLU A 113 6.03 -12.07 -8.71
N PHE A 114 5.61 -11.11 -7.87
CA PHE A 114 4.41 -11.24 -7.07
C PHE A 114 3.20 -11.44 -7.96
N LEU A 115 3.03 -10.57 -8.96
CA LEU A 115 1.89 -10.63 -9.85
C LEU A 115 1.88 -11.96 -10.62
N GLU A 116 3.01 -12.40 -11.15
CA GLU A 116 3.13 -13.69 -11.85
C GLU A 116 2.70 -14.89 -11.00
N LYS A 117 2.96 -14.86 -9.69
CA LYS A 117 2.65 -15.99 -8.79
C LYS A 117 1.24 -15.92 -8.19
N HIS A 118 0.76 -14.72 -7.87
CA HIS A 118 -0.44 -14.51 -7.07
C HIS A 118 -1.52 -13.67 -7.75
N ALA A 119 -1.42 -13.34 -9.04
CA ALA A 119 -2.34 -12.40 -9.69
C ALA A 119 -3.82 -12.72 -9.46
N GLN A 120 -4.24 -13.97 -9.60
CA GLN A 120 -5.64 -14.36 -9.36
C GLN A 120 -6.11 -13.98 -7.94
N HIS A 121 -5.40 -14.47 -6.92
CA HIS A 121 -5.74 -14.20 -5.52
C HIS A 121 -5.58 -12.72 -5.15
N PHE A 122 -4.57 -12.06 -5.72
CA PHE A 122 -4.32 -10.64 -5.50
C PHE A 122 -5.46 -9.79 -6.05
N LEU A 123 -5.83 -9.99 -7.32
CA LEU A 123 -6.92 -9.28 -7.96
C LEU A 123 -8.26 -9.54 -7.25
N ASP A 124 -8.51 -10.76 -6.78
CA ASP A 124 -9.67 -11.08 -5.94
C ASP A 124 -9.69 -10.26 -4.63
N SER A 125 -8.52 -9.98 -4.04
CA SER A 125 -8.42 -9.19 -2.80
C SER A 125 -8.54 -7.68 -3.00
N LEU A 126 -8.52 -7.18 -4.25
CA LEU A 126 -8.66 -5.75 -4.52
C LEU A 126 -10.06 -5.21 -4.24
N GLU A 127 -11.07 -6.09 -4.10
CA GLU A 127 -12.41 -5.69 -3.68
C GLU A 127 -12.44 -4.96 -2.33
N TYR A 128 -11.41 -5.16 -1.49
CA TYR A 128 -11.26 -4.50 -0.19
C TYR A 128 -10.69 -3.08 -0.28
N PHE A 129 -10.20 -2.66 -1.46
CA PHE A 129 -9.61 -1.34 -1.70
C PHE A 129 -10.51 -0.49 -2.59
N TYR A 130 -11.61 0.00 -2.02
CA TYR A 130 -12.61 0.77 -2.76
C TYR A 130 -12.07 2.05 -3.42
N SER A 131 -11.02 2.64 -2.84
CA SER A 131 -10.40 3.88 -3.33
C SER A 131 -9.19 3.65 -4.23
N LEU A 132 -8.86 2.39 -4.54
CA LEU A 132 -7.68 2.04 -5.33
C LEU A 132 -7.78 2.61 -6.74
N LYS A 133 -6.71 3.28 -7.15
CA LYS A 133 -6.55 3.84 -8.49
C LYS A 133 -5.33 3.27 -9.21
N THR A 134 -4.30 2.88 -8.46
CA THR A 134 -3.05 2.47 -9.06
C THR A 134 -2.45 1.27 -8.37
N ILE A 135 -2.00 0.31 -9.17
CA ILE A 135 -1.16 -0.80 -8.77
C ILE A 135 0.22 -0.54 -9.35
N LEU A 136 1.17 -0.27 -8.45
CA LEU A 136 2.56 -0.06 -8.79
C LEU A 136 3.25 -1.43 -8.87
N LEU A 137 3.73 -1.77 -10.05
CA LEU A 137 4.47 -3.00 -10.35
C LEU A 137 5.96 -2.69 -10.29
N ILE A 138 6.58 -3.06 -9.19
CA ILE A 138 7.99 -2.79 -8.94
C ILE A 138 8.83 -3.72 -9.81
N VAL A 139 9.62 -3.13 -10.69
CA VAL A 139 10.67 -3.83 -11.45
C VAL A 139 11.98 -3.80 -10.65
N GLU A 140 12.77 -4.85 -10.75
CA GLU A 140 14.09 -4.95 -10.11
C GLU A 140 14.07 -4.61 -8.60
N ALA A 141 13.12 -5.21 -7.88
CA ALA A 141 12.88 -4.90 -6.47
C ALA A 141 14.19 -4.90 -5.64
N PRO A 142 14.57 -3.77 -5.01
CA PRO A 142 15.84 -3.69 -4.30
C PRO A 142 15.81 -4.57 -3.04
N PRO A 143 16.98 -4.99 -2.51
CA PRO A 143 17.07 -5.75 -1.26
C PRO A 143 16.37 -5.08 -0.07
N ALA A 144 16.17 -3.76 -0.11
CA ALA A 144 15.43 -3.00 0.89
C ALA A 144 13.95 -3.41 1.02
N LEU A 145 13.35 -3.95 -0.04
CA LEU A 145 11.97 -4.44 -0.04
C LEU A 145 11.84 -5.89 0.41
N GLN A 146 12.95 -6.62 0.57
CA GLN A 146 12.87 -7.99 1.05
C GLN A 146 12.55 -8.02 2.54
N PRO A 147 11.63 -8.89 2.98
CA PRO A 147 11.26 -8.98 4.38
C PRO A 147 12.48 -9.41 5.21
N LEU A 148 13.02 -8.49 6.00
CA LEU A 148 14.11 -8.77 6.93
C LEU A 148 13.62 -9.71 8.01
N GLN A 149 14.26 -10.87 8.14
CA GLN A 149 13.82 -11.94 9.05
C GLN A 149 13.77 -11.56 10.54
N ARG A 150 14.38 -10.45 11.01
CA ARG A 150 14.59 -10.26 12.46
C ARG A 150 14.54 -8.84 13.05
N GLU A 151 14.59 -7.76 12.27
CA GLU A 151 14.59 -6.42 12.88
C GLU A 151 13.61 -5.48 12.16
N ALA A 152 12.65 -4.97 12.94
CA ALA A 152 11.56 -4.07 12.55
C ALA A 152 12.06 -2.65 12.20
N SER A 153 13.18 -2.53 11.48
CA SER A 153 13.54 -1.28 10.84
C SER A 153 12.62 -1.08 9.65
N ILE A 154 11.57 -0.28 9.82
CA ILE A 154 10.76 0.21 8.70
C ILE A 154 11.72 0.93 7.74
N LYS A 155 11.89 0.37 6.54
CA LYS A 155 12.67 0.97 5.46
C LYS A 155 11.74 1.82 4.62
N LEU A 156 12.04 3.11 4.54
CA LEU A 156 11.35 4.02 3.65
C LEU A 156 11.93 3.86 2.25
N TRP A 157 11.05 3.89 1.27
CA TRP A 157 11.40 3.80 -0.12
C TRP A 157 10.58 4.81 -0.89
N ARG A 158 11.13 5.26 -2.01
CA ARG A 158 10.44 6.09 -2.99
C ARG A 158 10.36 5.31 -4.29
N TYR A 159 9.29 5.53 -5.04
CA TYR A 159 9.17 4.98 -6.38
C TYR A 159 9.31 6.06 -7.44
N GLU A 160 9.73 5.65 -8.62
CA GLU A 160 9.82 6.48 -9.82
C GLU A 160 9.05 5.79 -10.93
N ASP A 161 8.08 6.50 -11.51
CA ASP A 161 7.32 6.01 -12.68
C ASP A 161 8.25 5.95 -13.89
N LEU A 162 8.23 4.82 -14.59
CA LEU A 162 9.04 4.64 -15.80
C LEU A 162 8.53 5.47 -16.99
N ASP A 163 7.33 6.04 -16.91
CA ASP A 163 6.66 6.84 -17.96
C ASP A 163 6.67 6.14 -19.35
N ALA A 164 6.69 4.81 -19.34
CA ALA A 164 6.77 3.97 -20.54
C ALA A 164 5.45 3.30 -20.92
N GLY A 165 4.39 3.53 -20.15
CA GLY A 165 3.03 3.05 -20.40
C GLY A 165 2.38 2.50 -19.13
N TYR A 166 1.12 2.11 -19.25
CA TYR A 166 0.38 1.47 -18.16
C TYR A 166 -0.69 0.54 -18.72
N PHE A 167 -1.04 -0.50 -17.96
CA PHE A 167 -2.18 -1.35 -18.30
C PHE A 167 -3.44 -0.80 -17.66
N LEU A 168 -4.51 -0.75 -18.44
CA LEU A 168 -5.84 -0.38 -17.96
C LEU A 168 -6.85 -1.41 -18.44
N TRP A 169 -7.79 -1.78 -17.57
CA TRP A 169 -8.91 -2.62 -17.98
C TRP A 169 -9.78 -1.87 -19.00
N SER A 170 -10.08 -2.51 -20.13
CA SER A 170 -10.97 -1.97 -21.16
C SER A 170 -12.31 -2.70 -21.10
N PRO A 171 -13.37 -2.12 -20.49
CA PRO A 171 -14.67 -2.79 -20.37
C PRO A 171 -15.27 -3.17 -21.74
N ASN A 172 -14.98 -2.38 -22.78
CA ASN A 172 -15.48 -2.61 -24.13
C ASN A 172 -14.84 -3.82 -24.81
N LYS A 173 -13.59 -4.14 -24.47
CA LYS A 173 -12.82 -5.24 -25.07
C LYS A 173 -12.66 -6.41 -24.12
N SER A 174 -13.18 -6.29 -22.90
CA SER A 174 -13.09 -7.29 -21.83
C SER A 174 -11.67 -7.81 -21.63
N ARG A 175 -10.68 -6.91 -21.65
CA ARG A 175 -9.26 -7.24 -21.45
C ARG A 175 -8.48 -6.03 -20.96
N PHE A 176 -7.31 -6.28 -20.38
CA PHE A 176 -6.31 -5.23 -20.13
C PHE A 176 -5.68 -4.76 -21.44
N GLU A 177 -5.48 -3.45 -21.57
CA GLU A 177 -4.80 -2.83 -22.69
C GLU A 177 -3.60 -2.02 -22.20
N LEU A 178 -2.47 -2.20 -22.87
CA LEU A 178 -1.31 -1.34 -22.68
C LEU A 178 -1.55 0.00 -23.39
N LEU A 179 -1.60 1.08 -22.62
CA LEU A 179 -1.79 2.44 -23.08
C LEU A 179 -0.48 3.24 -22.95
N ASN A 180 -0.30 4.21 -23.85
CA ASN A 180 0.87 5.10 -23.89
C ASN A 180 2.23 4.38 -23.91
N ALA A 181 2.27 3.20 -24.54
CA ALA A 181 3.50 2.41 -24.66
C ALA A 181 4.60 3.22 -25.36
N LYS A 182 5.71 3.46 -24.66
CA LYS A 182 6.96 3.97 -25.22
C LYS A 182 8.00 2.87 -25.13
N HIS A 183 8.88 2.79 -26.12
CA HIS A 183 10.00 1.85 -26.03
C HIS A 183 10.92 2.27 -24.89
N SER A 184 11.12 1.38 -23.92
CA SER A 184 12.07 1.53 -22.82
C SER A 184 12.95 0.29 -22.73
N GLU A 185 14.01 0.33 -21.93
CA GLU A 185 14.82 -0.85 -21.62
C GLU A 185 14.05 -1.89 -20.78
N TYR A 186 12.97 -1.48 -20.12
CA TYR A 186 12.11 -2.32 -19.29
C TYR A 186 10.95 -2.96 -20.06
N TYR A 187 10.97 -2.93 -21.40
CA TYR A 187 9.87 -3.43 -22.23
C TYR A 187 9.56 -4.91 -21.98
N GLU A 188 10.56 -5.73 -21.64
CA GLU A 188 10.36 -7.14 -21.28
C GLU A 188 9.42 -7.32 -20.08
N TYR A 189 9.43 -6.39 -19.11
CA TYR A 189 8.53 -6.45 -17.97
C TYR A 189 7.09 -6.12 -18.38
N TYR A 190 6.89 -5.23 -19.36
CA TYR A 190 5.57 -4.99 -19.93
C TYR A 190 5.03 -6.25 -20.62
N GLU A 191 5.86 -6.97 -21.38
CA GLU A 191 5.44 -8.24 -22.00
C GLU A 191 5.03 -9.27 -20.94
N ARG A 192 5.86 -9.48 -19.92
CA ARG A 192 5.56 -10.39 -18.79
C ARG A 192 4.26 -10.03 -18.07
N VAL A 193 4.07 -8.75 -17.72
CA VAL A 193 2.85 -8.28 -17.07
C VAL A 193 1.65 -8.46 -18.00
N GLY A 194 1.80 -8.14 -19.29
CA GLY A 194 0.77 -8.33 -20.30
C GLY A 194 0.33 -9.79 -20.43
N GLU A 195 1.26 -10.75 -20.40
CA GLU A 195 0.97 -12.19 -20.43
C GLU A 195 0.19 -12.66 -19.20
N VAL A 196 0.51 -12.13 -18.01
CA VAL A 196 -0.25 -12.42 -16.79
C VAL A 196 -1.65 -11.81 -16.88
N LEU A 197 -1.74 -10.53 -17.24
CA LEU A 197 -3.02 -9.81 -17.28
C LEU A 197 -3.96 -10.33 -18.39
N ALA A 198 -3.43 -10.88 -19.47
CA ALA A 198 -4.22 -11.49 -20.55
C ALA A 198 -4.99 -12.75 -20.13
N GLN A 199 -4.71 -13.31 -18.96
CA GLN A 199 -5.39 -14.49 -18.43
C GLN A 199 -6.72 -14.15 -17.74
N PHE A 200 -7.02 -12.86 -17.54
CA PHE A 200 -8.20 -12.40 -16.82
C PHE A 200 -9.26 -11.83 -17.76
N ASP A 201 -10.48 -12.36 -17.65
CA ASP A 201 -11.65 -11.98 -18.45
C ASP A 201 -12.70 -11.21 -17.62
N GLU A 202 -13.69 -10.62 -18.30
CA GLU A 202 -14.76 -9.82 -17.67
C GLU A 202 -15.49 -10.47 -16.47
N PRO A 203 -15.84 -11.78 -16.49
CA PRO A 203 -16.54 -12.40 -15.36
C PRO A 203 -15.73 -12.37 -14.06
N PHE A 204 -14.40 -12.29 -14.18
CA PHE A 204 -13.49 -12.21 -13.06
C PHE A 204 -13.56 -10.82 -12.39
N LEU A 205 -13.56 -9.75 -13.18
CA LEU A 205 -13.50 -8.38 -12.68
C LEU A 205 -14.86 -7.82 -12.21
N ARG A 206 -15.98 -8.44 -12.59
CA ARG A 206 -17.31 -8.06 -12.08
C ARG A 206 -17.48 -8.25 -10.57
N ARG A 207 -16.54 -8.90 -9.87
CA ARG A 207 -16.52 -9.08 -8.41
C ARG A 207 -15.86 -7.92 -7.66
N GLY A 208 -16.18 -6.68 -8.03
CA GLY A 208 -15.71 -5.51 -7.26
C GLY A 208 -14.30 -5.03 -7.58
N PHE A 209 -13.74 -5.40 -8.74
CA PHE A 209 -12.52 -4.76 -9.22
C PHE A 209 -12.79 -3.29 -9.58
N PRO A 210 -11.98 -2.32 -9.12
CA PRO A 210 -12.19 -0.92 -9.46
C PRO A 210 -11.87 -0.69 -10.96
N PRO A 211 -12.84 -0.28 -11.79
CA PRO A 211 -12.74 -0.31 -13.26
C PRO A 211 -11.71 0.67 -13.84
N GLU A 212 -11.20 1.60 -13.04
CA GLU A 212 -10.21 2.62 -13.43
C GLU A 212 -8.82 2.34 -12.83
N THR A 213 -8.59 1.13 -12.30
CA THR A 213 -7.30 0.78 -11.72
C THR A 213 -6.24 0.61 -12.81
N GLU A 214 -5.19 1.42 -12.72
CA GLU A 214 -4.03 1.37 -13.61
C GLU A 214 -2.94 0.47 -13.03
N PHE A 215 -2.28 -0.33 -13.88
CA PHE A 215 -1.05 -1.04 -13.51
C PHE A 215 0.13 -0.31 -14.14
N ARG A 216 1.02 0.23 -13.31
CA ARG A 216 2.17 1.03 -13.73
C ARG A 216 3.45 0.37 -13.30
N LEU A 217 4.42 0.27 -14.20
CA LEU A 217 5.74 -0.23 -13.83
C LEU A 217 6.56 0.91 -13.21
N VAL A 218 7.21 0.62 -12.08
CA VAL A 218 7.99 1.60 -11.34
C VAL A 218 9.32 1.01 -10.89
N LEU A 219 10.32 1.89 -10.76
CA LEU A 219 11.55 1.60 -10.02
C LEU A 219 11.41 2.03 -8.58
N VAL A 220 12.13 1.37 -7.68
CA VAL A 220 12.14 1.73 -6.26
C VAL A 220 13.56 1.98 -5.77
N SER A 221 13.74 3.02 -4.96
CA SER A 221 15.00 3.31 -4.28
C SER A 221 14.77 3.52 -2.78
N GLU A 222 15.74 3.08 -1.97
CA GLU A 222 15.73 3.27 -0.52
C GLU A 222 16.00 4.75 -0.19
N ILE A 223 15.23 5.31 0.75
CA ILE A 223 15.47 6.64 1.30
C ILE A 223 16.39 6.45 2.51
N LEU A 224 17.63 6.96 2.40
CA LEU A 224 18.65 6.89 3.46
C LEU A 224 18.28 7.72 4.68
#